data_AF-A0AAU9URD0-F1
#
_entry.id   AF-A0AAU9URD0-F1
#
_cell.length_a   1.000
_cell.length_b   1.000
_cell.length_c   1.000
_cell.angle_alpha   90.00
_cell.angle_beta   90.00
_cell.angle_gamma   90.00
#
_symmetry.space_group_name_H-M   'P 1'
#
loop_
_entity.id
_entity.type
_entity.pdbx_description
1 polymer ?
#
loop_
_entity_poly.entity_id
_entity_poly.type
_entity_poly.pdbx_seq_one_letter_code
_entity_poly.pdbx_strand_id
1 'polypeptide(L)'
;MKFACCDSTAEGATGGVRVCSKCKNNYHIACLYPSDKKKRSPVEVKKNWLCPECSLSQPRELNNDNTPLRASTERVIRQSPENVTLRRGGAITNVPTSPTVCLLTKTAVSYDQYETLYKKVDAIESDYKSLKAINTDVGDLKTNINKLELDNNRREQWSRRSNLEIYGIPERKSENLLVLLKDIAQRIDFLLNIDCDLDFITRVAPREKNLKKPKPIVVRFLARYKKDEFLSKAKKSKMIASDLGFNNSNAQIFFNDHLTGANKSLLQRAKIIAKEHNFKYTWVKNCAIMVRRSDTSPVVHITNPIDLNKIK
;
A
#
# COMPACT_ATOMS: atom_id res chain seq x y z
N MET A 1 27.08 25.72 -12.36
CA MET A 1 27.51 24.30 -12.47
C MET A 1 26.26 23.42 -12.36
N LYS A 2 26.10 22.35 -13.16
CA LYS A 2 24.99 21.39 -12.98
C LYS A 2 25.42 20.30 -12.01
N PHE A 3 24.54 19.94 -11.08
CA PHE A 3 24.77 18.92 -10.07
C PHE A 3 23.86 17.71 -10.30
N ALA A 4 24.38 16.51 -10.12
CA ALA A 4 23.60 15.28 -10.29
C ALA A 4 22.83 14.88 -9.02
N CYS A 5 22.99 15.61 -7.90
CA CYS A 5 22.27 15.34 -6.66
C CYS A 5 20.96 16.12 -6.49
N CYS A 6 20.82 17.29 -7.13
CA CYS A 6 19.64 18.15 -7.00
C CYS A 6 19.62 19.22 -8.11
N ASP A 7 18.46 19.86 -8.30
CA ASP A 7 18.26 20.91 -9.30
C ASP A 7 18.81 22.29 -8.87
N SER A 8 19.41 22.39 -7.68
CA SER A 8 19.96 23.65 -7.17
C SER A 8 21.24 24.03 -7.91
N THR A 9 21.29 25.26 -8.43
CA THR A 9 22.43 25.81 -9.19
C THR A 9 23.39 26.65 -8.35
N ALA A 10 23.05 26.89 -7.07
CA ALA A 10 23.83 27.71 -6.16
C ALA A 10 24.99 26.93 -5.53
N GLU A 11 26.20 27.48 -5.58
CA GLU A 11 27.39 26.99 -4.84
C GLU A 11 27.25 27.15 -3.30
N GLY A 12 26.10 27.65 -2.82
CA GLY A 12 25.82 28.06 -1.45
C GLY A 12 25.56 26.94 -0.44
N ALA A 13 26.08 25.73 -0.65
CA ALA A 13 26.17 24.74 0.42
C ALA A 13 27.56 24.84 1.04
N THR A 14 27.63 25.29 2.28
CA THR A 14 28.82 25.53 3.13
C THR A 14 29.76 24.33 3.36
N GLY A 15 29.72 23.30 2.50
CA GLY A 15 30.47 22.06 2.62
C GLY A 15 31.24 21.62 1.37
N GLY A 16 31.28 22.40 0.28
CA GLY A 16 32.09 22.10 -0.91
C GLY A 16 31.48 21.09 -1.90
N VAL A 17 32.19 20.85 -3.01
CA VAL A 17 31.78 20.01 -4.15
C VAL A 17 32.65 18.75 -4.25
N ARG A 18 32.04 17.60 -4.58
CA ARG A 18 32.74 16.35 -4.94
C ARG A 18 32.49 15.98 -6.39
N VAL A 19 33.54 15.50 -7.05
CA VAL A 19 33.48 14.99 -8.42
C VAL A 19 33.66 13.48 -8.40
N CYS A 20 32.75 12.75 -9.05
CA CYS A 20 32.88 11.30 -9.18
C CYS A 20 34.03 10.94 -10.13
N SER A 21 34.95 10.06 -9.73
CA SER A 21 36.08 9.66 -10.56
C SER A 21 35.66 8.91 -11.84
N LYS A 22 34.48 8.26 -11.85
CA LYS A 22 33.94 7.48 -12.99
C LYS A 22 33.07 8.30 -13.94
N CYS A 23 31.94 8.84 -13.47
CA CYS A 23 31.02 9.61 -14.33
C CYS A 23 31.35 11.10 -14.47
N LYS A 24 32.34 11.62 -13.72
CA LYS A 24 32.76 13.03 -13.71
C LYS A 24 31.67 14.05 -13.34
N ASN A 25 30.51 13.60 -12.87
CA ASN A 25 29.44 14.48 -12.39
C ASN A 25 29.80 15.13 -11.05
N ASN A 26 29.25 16.33 -10.85
CA ASN A 26 29.43 17.13 -9.64
C ASN A 26 28.30 16.86 -8.63
N TYR A 27 28.66 16.77 -7.35
CA TYR A 27 27.75 16.52 -6.24
C TYR A 27 28.05 17.47 -5.09
N HIS A 28 27.02 18.03 -4.46
CA HIS A 28 27.18 18.77 -3.22
C HIS A 28 27.53 17.82 -2.08
N ILE A 29 28.56 18.13 -1.29
CA ILE A 29 28.91 17.35 -0.08
C ILE A 29 27.74 17.35 0.91
N ALA A 30 26.99 18.46 1.01
CA ALA A 30 25.81 18.56 1.88
C ALA A 30 24.67 17.63 1.44
N CYS A 31 24.45 17.45 0.13
CA CYS A 31 23.44 16.52 -0.38
C CYS A 31 23.84 15.06 -0.16
N LEU A 32 25.14 14.75 -0.18
CA LEU A 32 25.65 13.41 0.10
C LEU A 32 25.61 13.06 1.59
N TYR A 33 25.83 14.06 2.47
CA TYR A 33 25.88 13.88 3.93
C TYR A 33 24.97 14.89 4.66
N PRO A 34 23.64 14.76 4.54
CA PRO A 34 22.68 15.69 5.13
C PRO A 34 22.65 15.65 6.67
N SER A 35 23.10 14.56 7.29
CA SER A 35 23.06 14.39 8.76
C SER A 35 24.44 14.37 9.43
N ASP A 36 25.53 14.19 8.68
CA ASP A 36 26.86 13.91 9.23
C ASP A 36 27.81 15.10 9.04
N LYS A 37 27.79 16.03 10.01
CA LYS A 37 28.58 17.28 9.97
C LYS A 37 30.09 17.03 9.92
N LYS A 38 30.58 15.89 10.44
CA LYS A 38 32.02 15.54 10.43
C LYS A 38 32.54 15.22 9.03
N LYS A 39 31.70 14.62 8.18
CA LYS A 39 32.05 14.28 6.78
C LYS A 39 31.92 15.45 5.80
N ARG A 40 31.48 16.62 6.27
CA ARG A 40 31.46 17.88 5.51
C ARG A 40 32.79 18.62 5.49
N SER A 41 33.76 18.15 6.28
CA SER A 41 35.12 18.69 6.29
C SER A 41 35.85 18.38 4.97
N PRO A 42 36.57 19.34 4.37
CA PRO A 42 37.39 19.12 3.18
C PRO A 42 38.64 18.24 3.40
N VAL A 43 38.93 17.84 4.64
CA VAL A 43 40.30 17.44 5.06
C VAL A 43 40.73 16.03 4.63
N GLU A 44 39.84 15.15 4.15
CA GLU A 44 40.24 13.86 3.59
C GLU A 44 39.54 13.57 2.26
N VAL A 45 40.02 14.21 1.20
CA VAL A 45 39.60 13.89 -0.18
C VAL A 45 40.33 12.62 -0.62
N LYS A 46 39.69 11.46 -0.46
CA LYS A 46 40.08 10.25 -1.20
C LYS A 46 40.04 10.57 -2.70
N LYS A 47 41.20 10.56 -3.39
CA LYS A 47 41.34 10.87 -4.82
C LYS A 47 40.43 10.05 -5.75
N ASN A 48 39.95 8.89 -5.30
CA ASN A 48 39.16 7.93 -6.08
C ASN A 48 37.70 7.81 -5.60
N TRP A 49 37.05 8.92 -5.23
CA TRP A 49 35.67 8.88 -4.79
C TRP A 49 34.70 8.55 -5.94
N LEU A 50 33.81 7.58 -5.71
CA LEU A 50 32.73 7.21 -6.63
C LEU A 50 31.38 7.65 -6.07
N CYS A 51 30.49 8.14 -6.93
CA CYS A 51 29.11 8.40 -6.54
C CYS A 51 28.35 7.09 -6.26
N PRO A 52 27.22 7.14 -5.52
CA PRO A 52 26.46 5.94 -5.16
C PRO A 52 26.11 5.05 -6.37
N GLU A 53 25.72 5.68 -7.48
CA GLU A 53 25.37 4.98 -8.72
C GLU A 53 26.58 4.31 -9.38
N CYS A 54 27.71 5.01 -9.46
CA CYS A 54 28.96 4.46 -10.00
C CYS A 54 29.60 3.41 -9.09
N SER A 55 29.34 3.47 -7.78
CA SER A 55 29.79 2.49 -6.80
C SER A 55 29.00 1.18 -6.90
N LEU A 56 27.69 1.26 -7.15
CA LEU A 56 26.85 0.08 -7.38
C LEU A 56 27.20 -0.62 -8.69
N SER A 57 27.62 0.13 -9.70
CA SER A 57 28.04 -0.39 -11.01
C SER A 57 29.51 -0.83 -11.06
N GLN A 58 30.17 -1.03 -9.92
CA GLN A 58 31.45 -1.73 -9.89
C GLN A 58 31.19 -3.23 -10.03
N PRO A 59 31.97 -3.96 -10.85
CA PRO A 59 31.93 -5.42 -10.85
C PRO A 59 32.15 -5.88 -9.41
N ARG A 60 31.23 -6.67 -8.86
CA ARG A 60 31.51 -7.37 -7.61
C ARG A 60 32.69 -8.27 -7.92
N GLU A 61 33.82 -8.05 -7.25
CA GLU A 61 34.87 -9.07 -7.25
C GLU A 61 34.22 -10.39 -6.85
N LEU A 62 34.62 -11.44 -7.56
CA LEU A 62 34.10 -12.81 -7.54
C LEU A 62 33.62 -13.24 -6.13
N ASN A 63 32.42 -13.84 -6.10
CA ASN A 63 31.85 -14.67 -5.03
C ASN A 63 32.61 -14.67 -3.69
N ASN A 64 32.18 -13.81 -2.75
CA ASN A 64 32.43 -14.01 -1.33
C ASN A 64 31.17 -14.53 -0.63
N ASP A 65 30.75 -15.73 -1.02
CA ASP A 65 29.78 -16.56 -0.27
C ASP A 65 30.45 -17.32 0.89
N ASN A 66 31.51 -16.77 1.47
CA ASN A 66 32.07 -17.19 2.74
C ASN A 66 32.16 -15.97 3.66
N THR A 67 31.01 -15.58 4.22
CA THR A 67 31.03 -14.86 5.51
C THR A 67 31.27 -15.92 6.57
N PRO A 68 32.46 -16.02 7.19
CA PRO A 68 32.64 -16.97 8.28
C PRO A 68 31.86 -16.42 9.46
N LEU A 69 30.86 -17.19 9.93
CA LEU A 69 30.34 -17.00 11.27
C LEU A 69 31.54 -17.05 12.21
N ARG A 70 31.76 -15.98 12.98
CA ARG A 70 32.79 -15.92 14.00
C ARG A 70 32.40 -16.90 15.11
N ALA A 71 32.73 -18.17 14.92
CA ALA A 71 32.70 -19.17 15.97
C ALA A 71 33.73 -18.77 17.02
N SER A 72 33.25 -18.60 18.24
CA SER A 72 34.03 -18.39 19.44
C SER A 72 34.83 -19.66 19.70
N THR A 73 36.11 -19.68 19.33
CA THR A 73 37.03 -20.73 19.80
C THR A 73 38.33 -20.13 20.29
N GLU A 74 38.53 -20.36 21.57
CA GLU A 74 39.73 -20.26 22.40
C GLU A 74 41.04 -20.33 21.60
N ARG A 75 41.88 -19.31 21.78
CA ARG A 75 43.28 -19.39 21.34
C ARG A 75 44.09 -20.18 22.37
N VAL A 76 44.25 -21.46 22.06
CA VAL A 76 45.34 -22.31 22.54
C VAL A 76 46.67 -21.77 22.02
N ILE A 77 47.62 -21.64 22.94
CA ILE A 77 49.02 -21.28 22.72
C ILE A 77 49.73 -22.41 21.98
N ARG A 78 50.42 -22.12 20.86
CA ARG A 78 51.55 -22.93 20.37
C ARG A 78 52.64 -22.05 19.76
N GLN A 79 53.86 -22.29 20.23
CA GLN A 79 55.13 -21.65 19.89
C GLN A 79 55.64 -22.10 18.51
N SER A 80 56.36 -21.22 17.80
CA SER A 80 57.37 -21.58 16.78
C SER A 80 58.28 -20.36 16.53
N PRO A 81 59.59 -20.55 16.19
CA PRO A 81 60.67 -19.77 16.77
C PRO A 81 61.18 -18.63 15.89
N GLU A 82 61.90 -17.73 16.58
CA GLU A 82 63.07 -16.97 16.16
C GLU A 82 63.24 -16.68 14.66
N ASN A 83 63.05 -15.41 14.30
CA ASN A 83 63.89 -14.77 13.28
C ASN A 83 64.20 -13.34 13.70
N VAL A 84 65.42 -13.20 14.21
CA VAL A 84 66.07 -11.97 14.65
C VAL A 84 66.46 -11.15 13.42
N THR A 85 65.94 -9.93 13.29
CA THR A 85 66.57 -8.90 12.45
C THR A 85 67.18 -7.83 13.33
N LEU A 86 68.51 -7.87 13.42
CA LEU A 86 69.35 -6.84 14.03
C LEU A 86 69.13 -5.49 13.34
N ARG A 87 68.72 -4.47 14.11
CA ARG A 87 69.00 -3.07 13.78
C ARG A 87 69.91 -2.48 14.84
N ARG A 88 71.10 -2.05 14.39
CA ARG A 88 72.13 -1.33 15.15
C ARG A 88 71.62 0.04 15.62
N GLY A 89 71.90 0.34 16.89
CA GLY A 89 72.46 1.62 17.33
C GLY A 89 71.51 2.81 17.49
N GLY A 90 71.10 3.08 18.73
CA GLY A 90 70.56 4.36 19.18
C GLY A 90 70.44 4.39 20.70
N ALA A 91 71.27 5.20 21.35
CA ALA A 91 71.48 5.24 22.80
C ALA A 91 70.46 6.12 23.55
N ILE A 92 70.01 5.62 24.72
CA ILE A 92 69.69 6.31 25.99
C ILE A 92 68.49 7.28 26.02
N THR A 93 67.49 6.99 26.88
CA THR A 93 67.23 7.73 28.14
C THR A 93 66.25 6.94 29.01
N ASN A 94 66.66 6.70 30.25
CA ASN A 94 65.84 6.12 31.31
C ASN A 94 64.78 7.14 31.75
N VAL A 95 63.51 6.77 31.67
CA VAL A 95 62.44 7.33 32.51
C VAL A 95 61.84 6.17 33.30
N PRO A 96 61.94 6.13 34.64
CA PRO A 96 61.30 5.09 35.43
C PRO A 96 59.80 5.41 35.53
N THR A 97 59.02 5.00 34.53
CA THR A 97 57.58 4.81 34.74
C THR A 97 57.37 3.36 35.16
N SER A 98 57.11 3.19 36.46
CA SER A 98 56.82 1.89 37.05
C SER A 98 55.73 1.17 36.23
N PRO A 99 55.96 -0.07 35.76
CA PRO A 99 55.01 -0.83 34.95
C PRO A 99 53.64 -1.01 35.64
N THR A 100 53.61 -0.90 36.97
CA THR A 100 52.40 -0.97 37.80
C THR A 100 51.43 0.19 37.55
N VAL A 101 51.93 1.41 37.31
CA VAL A 101 51.08 2.61 37.07
C VAL A 101 50.41 2.54 35.69
N CYS A 102 51.10 1.96 34.70
CA CYS A 102 50.58 1.76 33.34
C CYS A 102 49.53 0.63 33.27
N LEU A 103 49.64 -0.41 34.11
CA LEU A 103 48.60 -1.45 34.20
C LEU A 103 47.33 -0.94 34.91
N LEU A 104 47.46 -0.20 36.02
CA LEU A 104 46.32 0.32 36.80
C LEU A 104 45.46 1.31 36.01
N THR A 105 46.07 2.10 35.13
CA THR A 105 45.36 3.05 34.25
C THR A 105 44.60 2.34 33.12
N LYS A 106 45.16 1.27 32.55
CA LYS A 106 44.47 0.45 31.52
C LYS A 106 43.27 -0.31 32.11
N THR A 107 43.37 -0.82 33.33
CA THR A 107 42.27 -1.52 34.00
C THR A 107 41.14 -0.57 34.41
N ALA A 108 41.47 0.64 34.90
CA ALA A 108 40.46 1.67 35.20
C ALA A 108 39.69 2.13 33.95
N VAL A 109 40.39 2.39 32.83
CA VAL A 109 39.76 2.73 31.55
C VAL A 109 38.88 1.59 31.02
N SER A 110 39.28 0.34 31.23
CA SER A 110 38.47 -0.83 30.87
C SER A 110 37.19 -0.94 31.70
N TYR A 111 37.20 -0.53 32.97
CA TYR A 111 36.03 -0.55 33.84
C TYR A 111 35.02 0.55 33.46
N ASP A 112 35.49 1.77 33.19
CA ASP A 112 34.64 2.87 32.69
C ASP A 112 33.95 2.55 31.35
N GLN A 113 34.66 1.84 30.45
CA GLN A 113 34.07 1.34 29.21
C GLN A 113 32.99 0.30 29.47
N TYR A 114 33.17 -0.54 30.48
CA TYR A 114 32.20 -1.56 30.89
C TYR A 114 30.93 -0.91 31.44
N GLU A 115 31.06 0.03 32.39
CA GLU A 115 29.94 0.83 32.93
C GLU A 115 29.15 1.56 31.84
N THR A 116 29.87 2.16 30.88
CA THR A 116 29.24 2.83 29.73
C THR A 116 28.49 1.84 28.84
N LEU A 117 29.01 0.62 28.68
CA LEU A 117 28.35 -0.44 27.92
C LEU A 117 27.07 -0.91 28.61
N TYR A 118 27.10 -1.15 29.92
CA TYR A 118 25.91 -1.55 30.68
C TYR A 118 24.79 -0.53 30.57
N LYS A 119 25.11 0.77 30.76
CA LYS A 119 24.12 1.84 30.60
C LYS A 119 23.51 1.89 29.20
N LYS A 120 24.28 1.56 28.16
CA LYS A 120 23.76 1.46 26.78
C LYS A 120 22.87 0.23 26.59
N VAL A 121 23.20 -0.90 27.21
CA VAL A 121 22.35 -2.11 27.17
C VAL A 121 21.03 -1.84 27.86
N ASP A 122 21.02 -1.23 29.04
CA ASP A 122 19.80 -0.86 29.76
C ASP A 122 18.93 0.10 28.94
N ALA A 123 19.55 1.09 28.27
CA ALA A 123 18.84 1.99 27.36
C ALA A 123 18.23 1.23 26.16
N ILE A 124 18.98 0.31 25.55
CA ILE A 124 18.49 -0.52 24.44
C ILE A 124 17.33 -1.41 24.89
N GLU A 125 17.40 -1.99 26.09
CA GLU A 125 16.31 -2.79 26.64
C GLU A 125 15.04 -1.97 26.88
N SER A 126 15.20 -0.74 27.39
CA SER A 126 14.10 0.21 27.55
C SER A 126 13.48 0.60 26.21
N ASP A 127 14.31 0.91 25.21
CA ASP A 127 13.87 1.24 23.85
C ASP A 127 13.18 0.04 23.19
N TYR A 128 13.69 -1.18 23.39
CA TYR A 128 13.10 -2.40 22.87
C TYR A 128 11.70 -2.66 23.45
N LYS A 129 11.52 -2.46 24.76
CA LYS A 129 10.20 -2.56 25.41
C LYS A 129 9.22 -1.55 24.82
N SER A 130 9.67 -0.31 24.63
CA SER A 130 8.86 0.76 24.03
C SER A 130 8.50 0.44 22.58
N LEU A 131 9.45 -0.03 21.78
CA LEU A 131 9.23 -0.41 20.38
C LEU A 131 8.26 -1.59 20.26
N LYS A 132 8.34 -2.57 21.18
CA LYS A 132 7.40 -3.69 21.25
C LYS A 132 5.98 -3.22 21.53
N ALA A 133 5.80 -2.30 22.48
CA ALA A 133 4.49 -1.71 22.79
C ALA A 133 3.92 -0.90 21.61
N ILE A 134 4.75 -0.09 20.95
CA ILE A 134 4.35 0.63 19.74
C ILE A 134 3.92 -0.34 18.64
N ASN A 135 4.62 -1.46 18.47
CA ASN A 135 4.27 -2.44 17.44
C ASN A 135 2.94 -3.16 17.75
N THR A 136 2.64 -3.42 19.03
CA THR A 136 1.31 -3.95 19.42
C THR A 136 0.22 -2.91 19.15
N ASP A 137 0.43 -1.66 19.53
CA ASP A 137 -0.54 -0.58 19.31
C ASP A 137 -0.80 -0.35 17.82
N VAL A 138 0.23 -0.40 16.98
CA VAL A 138 0.09 -0.32 15.52
C VAL A 138 -0.73 -1.49 14.98
N GLY A 139 -0.56 -2.69 15.54
CA GLY A 139 -1.39 -3.85 15.22
C GLY A 139 -2.86 -3.58 15.54
N ASP A 140 -3.15 -3.16 16.77
CA ASP A 140 -4.51 -2.90 17.25
C ASP A 140 -5.18 -1.76 16.46
N LEU A 141 -4.46 -0.66 16.22
CA LEU A 141 -4.95 0.46 15.41
C LEU A 141 -5.30 0.02 13.98
N LYS A 142 -4.47 -0.82 13.33
CA LYS A 142 -4.79 -1.37 12.01
C LYS A 142 -6.06 -2.21 12.02
N THR A 143 -6.25 -3.06 13.04
CA THR A 143 -7.49 -3.85 13.17
C THR A 143 -8.71 -2.96 13.35
N ASN A 144 -8.60 -1.89 14.15
CA ASN A 144 -9.67 -0.94 14.37
C ASN A 144 -10.02 -0.15 13.10
N ILE A 145 -9.02 0.31 12.35
CA ILE A 145 -9.23 0.99 11.05
C ILE A 145 -10.00 0.07 10.10
N ASN A 146 -9.56 -1.18 9.92
CA ASN A 146 -10.24 -2.14 9.05
C ASN A 146 -11.70 -2.38 9.49
N LYS A 147 -11.95 -2.46 10.80
CA LYS A 147 -13.30 -2.62 11.34
C LYS A 147 -14.17 -1.40 11.05
N LEU A 148 -13.64 -0.19 11.27
CA LEU A 148 -14.35 1.06 11.01
C LEU A 148 -14.65 1.25 9.52
N GLU A 149 -13.72 0.92 8.64
CA GLU A 149 -13.94 0.95 7.19
C GLU A 149 -15.04 -0.01 6.76
N LEU A 150 -15.04 -1.23 7.30
CA LEU A 150 -16.09 -2.23 7.03
C LEU A 150 -17.46 -1.76 7.53
N ASP A 151 -17.51 -1.21 8.75
CA ASP A 151 -18.74 -0.67 9.34
C ASP A 151 -19.26 0.54 8.58
N ASN A 152 -18.38 1.44 8.14
CA ASN A 152 -18.73 2.58 7.31
C ASN A 152 -19.31 2.12 5.97
N ASN A 153 -18.63 1.19 5.28
CA ASN A 153 -19.14 0.63 4.03
C ASN A 153 -20.50 -0.07 4.23
N ARG A 154 -20.72 -0.76 5.34
CA ARG A 154 -22.01 -1.38 5.67
C ARG A 154 -23.11 -0.34 5.85
N ARG A 155 -22.85 0.77 6.55
CA ARG A 155 -23.78 1.89 6.73
C ARG A 155 -24.10 2.56 5.40
N GLU A 156 -23.08 2.81 4.60
CA GLU A 156 -23.23 3.33 3.24
C GLU A 156 -24.02 2.41 2.31
N GLN A 157 -23.85 1.09 2.43
CA GLN A 157 -24.64 0.14 1.66
C GLN A 157 -26.10 0.15 2.13
N TRP A 158 -26.33 0.29 3.45
CA TRP A 158 -27.66 0.36 4.03
C TRP A 158 -28.47 1.54 3.50
N SER A 159 -27.85 2.72 3.35
CA SER A 159 -28.50 3.93 2.81
C SER A 159 -28.85 3.81 1.31
N ARG A 160 -28.27 2.85 0.60
CA ARG A 160 -28.53 2.55 -0.81
C ARG A 160 -29.53 1.40 -1.01
N ARG A 161 -30.03 0.77 0.07
CA ARG A 161 -30.94 -0.41 -0.04
C ARG A 161 -32.27 -0.13 -0.73
N SER A 162 -32.74 1.12 -0.72
CA SER A 162 -33.95 1.53 -1.45
C SER A 162 -33.63 2.09 -2.84
N ASN A 163 -32.37 2.06 -3.26
CA ASN A 163 -31.94 2.59 -4.54
C ASN A 163 -31.83 1.47 -5.59
N LEU A 164 -32.08 1.87 -6.83
CA LEU A 164 -31.93 1.09 -8.03
C LEU A 164 -31.01 1.85 -9.01
N GLU A 165 -30.14 1.12 -9.70
CA GLU A 165 -29.35 1.64 -10.81
C GLU A 165 -29.86 1.09 -12.14
N ILE A 166 -30.02 1.99 -13.12
CA ILE A 166 -30.44 1.68 -14.48
C ILE A 166 -29.33 2.09 -15.43
N TYR A 167 -28.85 1.14 -16.22
CA TYR A 167 -27.79 1.32 -17.22
C TYR A 167 -28.34 1.07 -18.63
N GLY A 168 -27.70 1.69 -19.63
CA GLY A 168 -27.98 1.41 -21.05
C GLY A 168 -29.01 2.33 -21.70
N ILE A 169 -29.54 3.32 -20.97
CA ILE A 169 -30.49 4.30 -21.53
C ILE A 169 -29.72 5.51 -22.10
N PRO A 170 -29.79 5.79 -23.41
CA PRO A 170 -29.14 6.96 -24.02
C PRO A 170 -29.63 8.29 -23.43
N GLU A 171 -28.82 9.34 -23.51
CA GLU A 171 -29.14 10.68 -22.99
C GLU A 171 -29.90 11.51 -24.03
N ARG A 172 -30.91 12.30 -23.59
CA ARG A 172 -31.57 13.32 -24.41
C ARG A 172 -31.44 14.69 -23.73
N LYS A 173 -31.28 15.76 -24.53
CA LYS A 173 -31.04 17.14 -24.02
C LYS A 173 -32.16 17.68 -23.11
N SER A 174 -33.37 17.14 -23.24
CA SER A 174 -34.56 17.53 -22.45
C SER A 174 -35.33 16.29 -22.00
N GLU A 175 -34.62 15.37 -21.35
CA GLU A 175 -35.26 14.16 -20.84
C GLU A 175 -36.05 14.42 -19.55
N ASN A 176 -37.23 13.82 -19.45
CA ASN A 176 -37.96 13.72 -18.20
C ASN A 176 -37.81 12.30 -17.66
N LEU A 177 -36.97 12.14 -16.64
CA LEU A 177 -36.67 10.83 -16.05
C LEU A 177 -37.90 10.21 -15.35
N LEU A 178 -38.83 11.03 -14.85
CA LEU A 178 -40.06 10.55 -14.22
C LEU A 178 -41.00 9.92 -15.25
N VAL A 179 -41.16 10.56 -16.41
CA VAL A 179 -41.94 10.00 -17.54
C VAL A 179 -41.29 8.71 -18.03
N LEU A 180 -39.96 8.72 -18.23
CA LEU A 180 -39.21 7.53 -18.62
C LEU A 180 -39.41 6.36 -17.64
N LEU A 181 -39.39 6.64 -16.33
CA LEU A 181 -39.60 5.60 -15.32
C LEU A 181 -41.05 5.07 -15.32
N LYS A 182 -42.04 5.93 -15.57
CA LYS A 182 -43.45 5.53 -15.80
C LYS A 182 -43.56 4.59 -17.00
N ASP A 183 -42.90 4.91 -18.11
CA ASP A 183 -42.91 4.07 -19.32
C ASP A 183 -42.27 2.70 -19.03
N ILE A 184 -41.16 2.68 -18.28
CA ILE A 184 -40.53 1.42 -17.85
C ILE A 184 -41.49 0.63 -16.96
N ALA A 185 -42.16 1.27 -16.00
CA ALA A 185 -43.09 0.62 -15.07
C ALA A 185 -44.29 -0.01 -15.80
N GLN A 186 -44.87 0.70 -16.77
CA GLN A 186 -45.97 0.20 -17.60
C GLN A 186 -45.54 -1.04 -18.39
N ARG A 187 -44.35 -1.03 -19.00
CA ARG A 187 -43.83 -2.16 -19.79
C ARG A 187 -43.54 -3.42 -18.99
N ILE A 188 -43.36 -3.30 -17.68
CA ILE A 188 -43.08 -4.43 -16.80
C ILE A 188 -44.30 -4.82 -15.95
N ASP A 189 -45.48 -4.28 -16.28
CA ASP A 189 -46.74 -4.48 -15.54
C ASP A 189 -46.57 -4.19 -14.03
N PHE A 190 -45.98 -3.02 -13.73
CA PHE A 190 -45.80 -2.53 -12.37
C PHE A 190 -46.58 -1.23 -12.16
N LEU A 191 -47.46 -1.24 -11.15
CA LEU A 191 -48.21 -0.07 -10.74
C LEU A 191 -47.31 0.88 -9.94
N LEU A 192 -46.79 1.89 -10.62
CA LEU A 192 -45.95 2.92 -10.02
C LEU A 192 -46.75 4.21 -9.79
N ASN A 193 -46.86 4.63 -8.52
CA ASN A 193 -47.31 5.98 -8.19
C ASN A 193 -46.08 6.84 -7.86
N ILE A 194 -45.74 7.78 -8.75
CA ILE A 194 -44.54 8.61 -8.60
C ILE A 194 -44.56 9.42 -7.30
N ASP A 195 -45.71 9.99 -6.92
CA ASP A 195 -45.82 10.93 -5.81
C ASP A 195 -45.72 10.22 -4.44
N CYS A 196 -45.98 8.91 -4.40
CA CYS A 196 -46.00 8.13 -3.16
C CYS A 196 -44.92 7.05 -3.08
N ASP A 197 -44.39 6.56 -4.20
CA ASP A 197 -43.43 5.45 -4.23
C ASP A 197 -41.96 5.92 -4.34
N LEU A 198 -41.70 7.15 -4.80
CA LEU A 198 -40.37 7.66 -5.12
C LEU A 198 -39.91 8.80 -4.23
N ASP A 199 -38.62 8.80 -3.89
CA ASP A 199 -37.93 9.90 -3.22
C ASP A 199 -37.26 10.81 -4.27
N PHE A 200 -36.41 10.24 -5.13
CA PHE A 200 -35.84 10.97 -6.25
C PHE A 200 -35.39 10.06 -7.41
N ILE A 201 -35.14 10.69 -8.54
CA ILE A 201 -34.51 10.10 -9.72
C ILE A 201 -33.47 11.07 -10.30
N THR A 202 -32.29 10.57 -10.66
CA THR A 202 -31.24 11.42 -11.23
C THR A 202 -30.25 10.63 -12.08
N ARG A 203 -29.60 11.30 -13.04
CA ARG A 203 -28.42 10.75 -13.72
C ARG A 203 -27.19 10.95 -12.85
N VAL A 204 -26.40 9.91 -12.69
CA VAL A 204 -25.14 9.96 -11.93
C VAL A 204 -23.97 9.91 -12.89
N ALA A 205 -23.03 10.84 -12.72
CA ALA A 205 -21.80 10.84 -13.50
C ALA A 205 -21.01 9.55 -13.24
N PRO A 206 -20.55 8.84 -14.28
CA PRO A 206 -19.67 7.69 -14.09
C PRO A 206 -18.37 8.15 -13.43
N ARG A 207 -17.80 7.29 -12.58
CA ARG A 207 -16.51 7.54 -11.93
C ARG A 207 -15.37 7.68 -12.96
N GLU A 208 -15.48 6.96 -14.07
CA GLU A 208 -14.55 7.04 -15.19
C GLU A 208 -15.11 7.98 -16.27
N LYS A 209 -14.42 9.12 -16.48
CA LYS A 209 -14.84 10.15 -17.43
C LYS A 209 -14.66 9.75 -18.90
N ASN A 210 -13.88 8.70 -19.18
CA ASN A 210 -13.46 8.32 -20.54
C ASN A 210 -14.39 7.33 -21.25
N LEU A 211 -15.56 7.04 -20.69
CA LEU A 211 -16.50 6.12 -21.31
C LEU A 211 -17.47 6.90 -22.19
N LYS A 212 -17.50 6.58 -23.51
CA LYS A 212 -18.59 6.96 -24.44
C LYS A 212 -19.94 6.31 -24.07
N LYS A 213 -20.13 5.90 -22.81
CA LYS A 213 -21.32 5.23 -22.31
C LYS A 213 -22.25 6.26 -21.69
N PRO A 214 -23.58 6.11 -21.85
CA PRO A 214 -24.52 7.02 -21.23
C PRO A 214 -24.43 6.95 -19.70
N LYS A 215 -24.65 8.09 -19.04
CA LYS A 215 -24.68 8.18 -17.58
C LYS A 215 -25.77 7.27 -17.01
N PRO A 216 -25.49 6.43 -15.99
CA PRO A 216 -26.52 5.65 -15.33
C PRO A 216 -27.55 6.53 -14.64
N ILE A 217 -28.76 6.00 -14.51
CA ILE A 217 -29.84 6.61 -13.74
C ILE A 217 -29.91 5.92 -12.38
N VAL A 218 -29.96 6.68 -11.30
CA VAL A 218 -30.26 6.20 -9.96
C VAL A 218 -31.67 6.61 -9.60
N VAL A 219 -32.48 5.64 -9.18
CA VAL A 219 -33.82 5.84 -8.65
C VAL A 219 -33.81 5.44 -7.19
N ARG A 220 -34.37 6.28 -6.31
CA ARG A 220 -34.61 5.93 -4.90
C ARG A 220 -36.12 5.82 -4.67
N PHE A 221 -36.53 4.65 -4.18
CA PHE A 221 -37.88 4.42 -3.70
C PHE A 221 -38.00 4.77 -2.22
N LEU A 222 -39.18 5.19 -1.81
CA LEU A 222 -39.51 5.39 -0.40
C LEU A 222 -39.57 4.04 0.35
N ALA A 223 -40.23 3.06 -0.27
CA ALA A 223 -40.37 1.72 0.29
C ALA A 223 -39.43 0.69 -0.36
N ARG A 224 -38.69 -0.05 0.47
CA ARG A 224 -37.74 -1.08 -0.01
C ARG A 224 -38.41 -2.21 -0.78
N TYR A 225 -39.56 -2.68 -0.31
CA TYR A 225 -40.28 -3.79 -0.94
C TYR A 225 -40.77 -3.44 -2.35
N LYS A 226 -41.21 -2.19 -2.57
CA LYS A 226 -41.58 -1.66 -3.90
C LYS A 226 -40.40 -1.69 -4.86
N LYS A 227 -39.22 -1.24 -4.39
CA LYS A 227 -37.97 -1.34 -5.18
C LYS A 227 -37.65 -2.79 -5.53
N ASP A 228 -37.74 -3.71 -4.57
CA ASP A 228 -37.40 -5.12 -4.77
C ASP A 228 -38.38 -5.80 -5.76
N GLU A 229 -39.67 -5.48 -5.68
CA GLU A 229 -40.69 -5.95 -6.64
C GLU A 229 -40.42 -5.41 -8.05
N PHE A 230 -40.22 -4.08 -8.18
CA PHE A 230 -39.89 -3.43 -9.44
C PHE A 230 -38.65 -4.06 -10.08
N LEU A 231 -37.58 -4.23 -9.30
CA LEU A 231 -36.31 -4.79 -9.78
C LEU A 231 -36.45 -6.25 -10.24
N SER A 232 -37.24 -7.04 -9.52
CA SER A 232 -37.52 -8.45 -9.86
C SER A 232 -38.23 -8.57 -11.21
N LYS A 233 -39.23 -7.71 -11.47
CA LYS A 233 -39.96 -7.65 -12.74
C LYS A 233 -39.06 -7.11 -13.87
N ALA A 234 -38.35 -6.01 -13.63
CA ALA A 234 -37.49 -5.36 -14.61
C ALA A 234 -36.30 -6.24 -15.07
N LYS A 235 -35.72 -7.06 -14.19
CA LYS A 235 -34.68 -8.03 -14.59
C LYS A 235 -35.19 -9.11 -15.54
N LYS A 236 -36.48 -9.44 -15.49
CA LYS A 236 -37.10 -10.48 -16.34
C LYS A 236 -37.49 -9.95 -17.72
N SER A 237 -37.78 -8.65 -17.85
CA SER A 237 -38.25 -8.05 -19.10
C SER A 237 -37.19 -8.01 -20.20
N LYS A 238 -35.89 -8.00 -19.85
CA LYS A 238 -34.75 -7.92 -20.79
C LYS A 238 -34.90 -6.79 -21.83
N MET A 239 -35.42 -5.65 -21.39
CA MET A 239 -35.72 -4.48 -22.23
C MET A 239 -34.49 -3.93 -22.97
N ILE A 240 -34.71 -3.35 -24.15
CA ILE A 240 -33.72 -2.64 -24.95
C ILE A 240 -34.10 -1.16 -25.11
N ALA A 241 -33.14 -0.31 -25.48
CA ALA A 241 -33.36 1.13 -25.58
C ALA A 241 -34.44 1.51 -26.60
N SER A 242 -34.58 0.78 -27.70
CA SER A 242 -35.64 1.00 -28.70
C SER A 242 -37.05 0.80 -28.13
N ASP A 243 -37.23 -0.05 -27.11
CA ASP A 243 -38.51 -0.17 -26.38
C ASP A 243 -38.89 1.17 -25.71
N LEU A 244 -37.93 1.99 -25.31
CA LEU A 244 -38.17 3.31 -24.70
C LEU A 244 -38.15 4.45 -25.75
N GLY A 245 -38.41 4.12 -27.01
CA GLY A 245 -38.46 5.07 -28.12
C GLY A 245 -37.07 5.57 -28.57
N PHE A 246 -35.99 4.87 -28.23
CA PHE A 246 -34.66 5.17 -28.76
C PHE A 246 -34.40 4.33 -30.01
N ASN A 247 -35.10 4.64 -31.11
CA ASN A 247 -35.07 3.85 -32.35
C ASN A 247 -33.66 3.67 -32.95
N ASN A 248 -32.74 4.58 -32.65
CA ASN A 248 -31.35 4.53 -33.12
C ASN A 248 -30.41 3.71 -32.20
N SER A 249 -30.95 3.04 -31.17
CA SER A 249 -30.15 2.30 -30.19
C SER A 249 -30.82 0.99 -29.79
N ASN A 250 -30.11 -0.12 -30.02
CA ASN A 250 -30.49 -1.45 -29.54
C ASN A 250 -29.72 -1.84 -28.27
N ALA A 251 -29.26 -0.86 -27.49
CA ALA A 251 -28.53 -1.12 -26.27
C ALA A 251 -29.44 -1.81 -25.24
N GLN A 252 -28.97 -2.92 -24.67
CA GLN A 252 -29.70 -3.60 -23.60
C GLN A 252 -29.72 -2.74 -22.34
N ILE A 253 -30.90 -2.65 -21.71
CA ILE A 253 -31.09 -1.94 -20.46
C ILE A 253 -30.87 -2.91 -19.30
N PHE A 254 -30.03 -2.52 -18.35
CA PHE A 254 -29.72 -3.32 -17.18
C PHE A 254 -30.23 -2.65 -15.90
N PHE A 255 -30.99 -3.40 -15.12
CA PHE A 255 -31.52 -2.99 -13.82
C PHE A 255 -30.77 -3.69 -12.70
N ASN A 256 -30.11 -2.92 -11.83
CA ASN A 256 -29.22 -3.44 -10.79
C ASN A 256 -29.52 -2.83 -9.41
N ASP A 257 -29.20 -3.58 -8.36
CA ASP A 257 -29.12 -3.00 -7.02
C ASP A 257 -27.97 -1.96 -6.97
N HIS A 258 -28.18 -0.86 -6.26
CA HIS A 258 -27.17 0.18 -6.11
C HIS A 258 -26.12 -0.21 -5.05
N LEU A 259 -25.02 -0.80 -5.50
CA LEU A 259 -23.91 -1.20 -4.63
C LEU A 259 -22.93 -0.04 -4.38
N THR A 260 -22.26 -0.06 -3.22
CA THR A 260 -21.12 0.83 -2.94
C THR A 260 -19.97 0.55 -3.91
N GLY A 261 -19.03 1.49 -4.07
CA GLY A 261 -17.84 1.27 -4.89
C GLY A 261 -17.02 0.06 -4.42
N ALA A 262 -16.85 -0.10 -3.10
CA ALA A 262 -16.18 -1.26 -2.52
C ALA A 262 -16.92 -2.57 -2.82
N ASN A 263 -18.25 -2.58 -2.70
CA ASN A 263 -19.06 -3.77 -2.98
C ASN A 263 -19.12 -4.10 -4.48
N LYS A 264 -19.08 -3.10 -5.38
CA LYS A 264 -18.92 -3.33 -6.83
C LYS A 264 -17.59 -4.02 -7.14
N SER A 265 -16.49 -3.57 -6.54
CA SER A 265 -15.18 -4.22 -6.67
C SER A 265 -15.19 -5.64 -6.07
N LEU A 266 -15.81 -5.82 -4.90
CA LEU A 266 -15.97 -7.13 -4.27
C LEU A 266 -16.77 -8.09 -5.16
N LEU A 267 -17.86 -7.62 -5.78
CA LEU A 267 -18.66 -8.41 -6.72
C LEU A 267 -17.85 -8.83 -7.94
N GLN A 268 -17.04 -7.93 -8.52
CA GLN A 268 -16.19 -8.25 -9.65
C GLN A 268 -15.19 -9.35 -9.30
N ARG A 269 -14.51 -9.22 -8.16
CA ARG A 269 -13.57 -10.24 -7.64
C ARG A 269 -14.27 -11.56 -7.36
N ALA A 270 -15.45 -11.53 -6.73
CA ALA A 270 -16.25 -12.71 -6.47
C ALA A 270 -16.64 -13.44 -7.76
N LYS A 271 -17.06 -12.71 -8.81
CA LYS A 271 -17.37 -13.30 -10.12
C LYS A 271 -16.18 -13.98 -10.77
N ILE A 272 -14.98 -13.38 -10.68
CA ILE A 272 -13.75 -13.95 -11.26
C ILE A 272 -13.42 -15.27 -10.55
N ILE A 273 -13.30 -15.25 -9.22
CA ILE A 273 -12.97 -16.44 -8.43
C ILE A 273 -14.06 -17.52 -8.56
N ALA A 274 -15.34 -17.13 -8.51
CA ALA A 274 -16.44 -18.06 -8.71
C ALA A 274 -16.34 -18.78 -10.07
N LYS A 275 -15.96 -18.06 -11.14
CA LYS A 275 -15.75 -18.66 -12.46
C LYS A 275 -14.55 -19.62 -12.47
N GLU A 276 -13.43 -19.22 -11.88
CA GLU A 276 -12.20 -20.04 -11.79
C GLU A 276 -12.45 -21.35 -11.02
N HIS A 277 -13.25 -21.31 -9.97
CA HIS A 277 -13.57 -22.44 -9.10
C HIS A 277 -14.91 -23.12 -9.44
N ASN A 278 -15.41 -22.93 -10.67
CA ASN A 278 -16.60 -23.60 -11.22
C ASN A 278 -17.89 -23.45 -10.39
N PHE A 279 -18.09 -22.29 -9.77
CA PHE A 279 -19.37 -21.96 -9.16
C PHE A 279 -20.41 -21.61 -10.24
N LYS A 280 -21.54 -22.31 -10.22
CA LYS A 280 -22.61 -22.15 -11.22
C LYS A 280 -23.31 -20.79 -11.14
N TYR A 281 -23.45 -20.21 -9.95
CA TYR A 281 -24.25 -19.01 -9.75
C TYR A 281 -23.51 -17.94 -8.95
N THR A 282 -23.56 -16.69 -9.45
CA THR A 282 -23.15 -15.49 -8.72
C THR A 282 -24.15 -14.38 -9.01
N TRP A 283 -24.81 -13.85 -7.97
CA TRP A 283 -25.85 -12.84 -8.15
C TRP A 283 -25.88 -11.84 -6.99
N VAL A 284 -26.66 -10.79 -7.20
CA VAL A 284 -26.94 -9.76 -6.19
C VAL A 284 -28.45 -9.71 -5.96
N LYS A 285 -28.85 -9.73 -4.69
CA LYS A 285 -30.23 -9.49 -4.25
C LYS A 285 -30.18 -8.67 -2.98
N ASN A 286 -31.04 -7.67 -2.87
CA ASN A 286 -31.14 -6.81 -1.67
C ASN A 286 -29.79 -6.17 -1.30
N CYS A 287 -28.99 -5.80 -2.32
CA CYS A 287 -27.61 -5.32 -2.17
C CYS A 287 -26.62 -6.30 -1.50
N ALA A 288 -26.97 -7.59 -1.36
CA ALA A 288 -26.09 -8.64 -0.86
C ALA A 288 -25.54 -9.48 -2.03
N ILE A 289 -24.24 -9.75 -2.01
CA ILE A 289 -23.55 -10.58 -2.99
C ILE A 289 -23.63 -12.03 -2.52
N MET A 290 -24.10 -12.91 -3.40
CA MET A 290 -24.28 -14.33 -3.13
C MET A 290 -23.68 -15.17 -4.24
N VAL A 291 -23.12 -16.31 -3.83
CA VAL A 291 -22.48 -17.28 -4.72
C VAL A 291 -22.99 -18.67 -4.35
N ARG A 292 -23.19 -19.53 -5.34
CA ARG A 292 -23.64 -20.92 -5.12
C ARG A 292 -22.96 -21.86 -6.11
N ARG A 293 -22.37 -22.94 -5.60
CA ARG A 293 -21.56 -23.85 -6.42
C ARG A 293 -22.39 -24.66 -7.39
N SER A 294 -23.47 -25.28 -6.91
CA SER A 294 -24.38 -26.12 -7.69
C SER A 294 -25.83 -25.91 -7.25
N ASP A 295 -26.78 -26.60 -7.88
CA ASP A 295 -28.21 -26.53 -7.55
C ASP A 295 -28.57 -27.11 -6.18
N THR A 296 -27.67 -27.89 -5.57
CA THR A 296 -27.87 -28.50 -4.24
C THR A 296 -27.01 -27.87 -3.15
N SER A 297 -25.91 -27.20 -3.53
CA SER A 297 -25.00 -26.56 -2.56
C SER A 297 -25.67 -25.40 -1.80
N PRO A 298 -25.24 -25.09 -0.56
CA PRO A 298 -25.71 -23.92 0.16
C PRO A 298 -25.27 -22.62 -0.52
N VAL A 299 -25.99 -21.53 -0.24
CA VAL A 299 -25.64 -20.19 -0.71
C VAL A 299 -24.57 -19.60 0.22
N VAL A 300 -23.50 -19.08 -0.37
CA VAL A 300 -22.42 -18.39 0.32
C VAL A 300 -22.59 -16.88 0.15
N HIS A 301 -22.63 -16.16 1.27
CA HIS A 301 -22.67 -14.70 1.27
C HIS A 301 -21.24 -14.13 1.26
N ILE A 302 -21.01 -13.17 0.35
CA ILE A 302 -19.73 -12.46 0.22
C ILE A 302 -19.95 -11.01 0.68
N THR A 303 -19.62 -10.74 1.93
CA THR A 303 -19.86 -9.44 2.59
C THR A 303 -18.61 -8.60 2.70
N ASN A 304 -17.45 -9.25 2.72
CA ASN A 304 -16.14 -8.61 2.87
C ASN A 304 -15.08 -9.37 2.04
N PRO A 305 -13.87 -8.81 1.87
CA PRO A 305 -12.81 -9.47 1.09
C PRO A 305 -12.33 -10.82 1.65
N ILE A 306 -12.44 -11.06 2.96
CA ILE A 306 -12.03 -12.33 3.59
C ILE A 306 -12.98 -13.46 3.16
N ASP A 307 -14.26 -13.16 2.97
CA ASP A 307 -15.27 -14.12 2.50
C ASP A 307 -14.94 -14.69 1.11
N LEU A 308 -14.10 -14.03 0.31
CA LEU A 308 -13.63 -14.57 -0.97
C LEU A 308 -12.84 -15.87 -0.81
N ASN A 309 -12.25 -16.13 0.37
CA ASN A 309 -11.57 -17.40 0.63
C ASN A 309 -12.55 -18.57 0.80
N LYS A 310 -13.85 -18.31 1.01
CA LYS A 310 -14.88 -19.37 1.08
C LYS A 310 -15.22 -19.96 -0.29
N ILE A 311 -14.76 -19.32 -1.37
CA ILE A 311 -15.04 -19.71 -2.76
C ILE A 311 -13.77 -20.01 -3.56
N LYS A 312 -12.64 -20.17 -2.87
CA LYS A 312 -11.39 -20.72 -3.43
C LYS A 312 -11.30 -22.21 -3.15
#